data_AF-Q144R0-F1
#
_entry.id   AF-Q144R0-F1
#
_cell.length_a   1.000
_cell.length_b   1.000
_cell.length_c   1.000
_cell.angle_alpha   90.00
_cell.angle_beta   90.00
_cell.angle_gamma   90.00
#
_symmetry.space_group_name_H-M   'P 1'
#
loop_
_entity.id
_entity.type
_entity.pdbx_description
1 polymer ?
#
loop_
_entity_poly.entity_id
_entity_poly.type
_entity_poly.pdbx_seq_one_letter_code
_entity_poly.pdbx_strand_id
1 'polypeptide(L)'
;MLRVASLQEDNRMINEADLDMDAHDLNPAALERALRSASLDLQQIIATVAGRYLDSGRRRYSSGARSPTWRTLLTIDEQVFENRGFRARHNEAVRSTFVRFGDSRLSGVDLDEPVDWKRDDDDLPAVYLLVRALVQADATDMATQD
;
A
#
# COMPACT_ATOMS: atom_id res chain seq x y z
N MET A 1 68.32 -13.88 5.39
CA MET A 1 68.06 -12.48 4.97
C MET A 1 66.55 -12.33 4.79
N LEU A 2 65.97 -11.47 5.60
CA LEU A 2 64.56 -11.16 5.75
C LEU A 2 64.11 -10.21 4.62
N ARG A 3 62.96 -10.44 3.98
CA ARG A 3 62.21 -9.37 3.30
C ARG A 3 60.75 -9.45 3.74
N VAL A 4 60.28 -8.30 4.19
CA VAL A 4 59.04 -8.04 4.91
C VAL A 4 58.04 -7.38 3.96
N ALA A 5 56.74 -7.63 4.19
CA ALA A 5 55.56 -6.90 3.69
C ALA A 5 55.29 -7.00 2.16
N SER A 6 54.06 -7.03 1.65
CA SER A 6 52.86 -6.43 2.18
C SER A 6 51.59 -7.13 1.67
N LEU A 7 50.60 -7.09 2.55
CA LEU A 7 49.16 -7.26 2.38
C LEU A 7 48.66 -6.69 1.04
N GLN A 8 47.92 -7.48 0.26
CA GLN A 8 46.91 -6.94 -0.64
C GLN A 8 45.59 -7.58 -0.26
N GLU A 9 44.86 -6.83 0.56
CA GLU A 9 43.46 -7.06 0.89
C GLU A 9 42.67 -7.05 -0.42
N ASP A 10 42.02 -8.17 -0.73
CA ASP A 10 40.96 -8.24 -1.73
C ASP A 10 39.74 -7.46 -1.22
N ASN A 11 39.90 -6.14 -1.14
CA ASN A 11 38.84 -5.19 -0.95
C ASN A 11 38.30 -4.80 -2.32
N ARG A 12 37.72 -5.78 -3.04
CA ARG A 12 36.87 -5.48 -4.19
C ARG A 12 35.44 -5.47 -3.72
N MET A 13 35.07 -4.30 -3.21
CA MET A 13 33.72 -3.73 -3.23
C MET A 13 32.89 -4.39 -4.35
N ILE A 14 32.00 -5.30 -3.96
CA ILE A 14 30.89 -5.69 -4.81
C ILE A 14 30.02 -4.44 -4.87
N ASN A 15 30.01 -3.81 -6.04
CA ASN A 15 29.24 -2.63 -6.41
C ASN A 15 27.91 -2.53 -5.65
N GLU A 16 27.88 -1.71 -4.61
CA GLU A 16 26.65 -1.11 -4.08
C GLU A 16 26.15 0.02 -5.02
N ALA A 17 26.91 0.33 -6.07
CA ALA A 17 26.58 1.34 -7.08
C ALA A 17 25.62 0.85 -8.18
N ASP A 18 25.14 -0.40 -8.15
CA ASP A 18 24.17 -0.90 -9.14
C ASP A 18 22.71 -0.71 -8.71
N LEU A 19 22.47 -0.18 -7.50
CA LEU A 19 21.12 0.11 -6.99
C LEU A 19 20.72 1.59 -7.11
N ASP A 20 21.64 2.46 -7.52
CA ASP A 20 21.43 3.92 -7.53
C ASP A 20 21.16 4.49 -8.93
N MET A 21 21.20 3.64 -9.97
CA MET A 21 21.14 4.08 -11.37
C MET A 21 19.73 4.05 -12.00
N ASP A 22 18.73 3.49 -11.31
CA ASP A 22 17.34 3.41 -11.83
C ASP A 22 16.43 4.56 -11.35
N ALA A 23 16.84 5.33 -10.33
CA ALA A 23 16.00 6.40 -9.77
C ALA A 23 16.09 7.71 -10.57
N HIS A 24 17.20 7.94 -11.29
CA HIS A 24 17.51 9.26 -11.85
C HIS A 24 17.14 9.47 -13.33
N ASP A 25 16.66 8.44 -14.04
CA ASP A 25 16.39 8.53 -15.49
C ASP A 25 14.94 8.18 -15.89
N LEU A 26 14.01 8.23 -14.93
CA LEU A 26 12.59 8.07 -15.24
C LEU A 26 12.06 9.37 -15.85
N ASN A 27 12.00 9.39 -17.19
CA ASN A 27 11.22 10.36 -17.95
C ASN A 27 9.89 10.66 -17.22
N PRO A 28 9.56 11.92 -16.91
CA PRO A 28 8.36 12.25 -16.13
C PRO A 28 7.07 11.66 -16.72
N ALA A 29 6.96 11.61 -18.05
CA ALA A 29 5.80 11.00 -18.72
C ALA A 29 5.75 9.47 -18.57
N ALA A 30 6.91 8.82 -18.41
CA ALA A 30 7.00 7.39 -18.11
C ALA A 30 6.63 7.13 -16.64
N LEU A 31 7.11 7.97 -15.71
CA LEU A 31 6.73 7.90 -14.30
C LEU A 31 5.22 8.09 -14.10
N GLU A 32 4.62 9.13 -14.70
CA GLU A 32 3.17 9.35 -14.64
C GLU A 32 2.38 8.14 -15.16
N ARG A 33 2.86 7.51 -16.23
CA ARG A 33 2.22 6.32 -16.79
C ARG A 33 2.36 5.11 -15.87
N ALA A 34 3.53 4.92 -15.26
CA ALA A 34 3.75 3.89 -14.26
C ALA A 34 2.86 4.10 -13.03
N LEU A 35 2.74 5.33 -12.53
CA LEU A 35 1.86 5.69 -11.41
C LEU A 35 0.39 5.46 -11.72
N ARG A 36 -0.08 5.82 -12.92
CA ARG A 36 -1.45 5.50 -13.36
C ARG A 36 -1.67 3.99 -13.42
N SER A 37 -0.71 3.24 -13.99
CA SER A 37 -0.80 1.79 -14.07
C SER A 37 -0.83 1.15 -12.69
N ALA A 38 0.02 1.59 -11.77
CA ALA A 38 0.07 1.10 -10.40
C ALA A 38 -1.20 1.44 -9.63
N SER A 39 -1.75 2.65 -9.81
CA SER A 39 -3.00 3.07 -9.17
C SER A 39 -4.19 2.19 -9.58
N LEU A 40 -4.31 1.87 -10.88
CA LEU A 40 -5.37 0.98 -11.39
C LEU A 40 -5.24 -0.44 -10.84
N ASP A 41 -4.02 -0.97 -10.81
CA ASP A 41 -3.74 -2.30 -10.25
C ASP A 41 -4.05 -2.34 -8.74
N LEU A 42 -3.66 -1.29 -8.01
CA LEU A 42 -3.93 -1.14 -6.59
C LEU A 42 -5.44 -1.10 -6.30
N GLN A 43 -6.20 -0.35 -7.09
CA GLN A 43 -7.67 -0.32 -7.01
C GLN A 43 -8.29 -1.70 -7.17
N GLN A 44 -7.85 -2.47 -8.18
CA GLN A 44 -8.36 -3.82 -8.44
C GLN A 44 -8.02 -4.81 -7.31
N ILE A 45 -6.79 -4.74 -6.80
CA ILE A 45 -6.34 -5.60 -5.69
C ILE A 45 -7.13 -5.23 -4.42
N ILE A 46 -7.28 -3.95 -4.11
CA ILE A 46 -8.04 -3.50 -2.93
C ILE A 46 -9.49 -3.92 -3.02
N ALA A 47 -10.18 -3.76 -4.16
CA ALA A 47 -11.55 -4.21 -4.30
C ALA A 47 -11.70 -5.70 -3.98
N THR A 48 -10.73 -6.52 -4.42
CA THR A 48 -10.72 -7.96 -4.15
C THR A 48 -10.43 -8.29 -2.68
N VAL A 49 -9.44 -7.62 -2.07
CA VAL A 49 -9.03 -7.88 -0.69
C VAL A 49 -10.07 -7.34 0.28
N ALA A 50 -10.44 -6.06 0.16
CA ALA A 50 -11.42 -5.39 1.01
C ALA A 50 -12.79 -6.05 0.94
N GLY A 51 -13.24 -6.47 -0.26
CA GLY A 51 -14.50 -7.20 -0.42
C GLY A 51 -14.62 -8.40 0.53
N ARG A 52 -13.54 -9.17 0.71
CA ARG A 52 -13.55 -10.30 1.65
C ARG A 52 -13.78 -9.87 3.10
N TYR A 53 -13.19 -8.76 3.51
CA TYR A 53 -13.33 -8.25 4.88
C TYR A 53 -14.71 -7.63 5.12
N LEU A 54 -15.20 -6.85 4.15
CA LEU A 54 -16.50 -6.19 4.22
C LEU A 54 -17.66 -7.18 4.11
N ASP A 55 -17.59 -8.16 3.20
CA ASP A 55 -18.61 -9.20 3.02
C ASP A 55 -18.63 -10.21 4.17
N SER A 56 -17.47 -10.56 4.72
CA SER A 56 -17.39 -11.48 5.88
C SER A 56 -18.01 -10.85 7.13
N GLY A 57 -17.87 -9.53 7.30
CA GLY A 57 -18.53 -8.78 8.37
C GLY A 57 -20.06 -8.82 8.25
N ARG A 58 -20.59 -8.74 7.03
CA ARG A 58 -22.04 -8.84 6.75
C ARG A 58 -22.61 -10.23 7.03
N ARG A 59 -21.91 -11.30 6.60
CA ARG A 59 -22.41 -12.68 6.74
C ARG A 59 -22.35 -13.24 8.16
N ARG A 60 -21.39 -12.82 8.99
CA ARG A 60 -21.23 -13.37 10.34
C ARG A 60 -22.23 -12.82 11.35
N TYR A 61 -22.83 -11.66 11.10
CA TYR A 61 -23.75 -11.01 12.04
C TYR A 61 -24.90 -10.31 11.29
N SER A 62 -25.94 -11.07 10.94
CA SER A 62 -27.14 -10.58 10.23
C SER A 62 -28.00 -9.55 11.00
N SER A 63 -27.54 -9.04 12.14
CA SER A 63 -28.23 -8.02 12.95
C SER A 63 -27.37 -6.79 13.26
N GLY A 64 -26.16 -6.71 12.72
CA GLY A 64 -25.26 -5.59 12.96
C GLY A 64 -23.94 -5.81 12.25
N ALA A 65 -23.85 -5.39 10.99
CA ALA A 65 -22.60 -5.38 10.26
C ALA A 65 -21.62 -4.49 11.04
N ARG A 66 -20.66 -5.11 11.74
CA ARG A 66 -19.64 -4.37 12.49
C ARG A 66 -18.84 -3.55 11.49
N SER A 67 -18.89 -2.22 11.63
CA SER A 67 -18.08 -1.31 10.83
C SER A 67 -16.61 -1.77 10.85
N PRO A 68 -15.89 -1.70 9.72
CA PRO A 68 -14.47 -2.02 9.71
C PRO A 68 -13.74 -1.15 10.73
N THR A 69 -12.77 -1.75 11.43
CA THR A 69 -11.91 -1.05 12.38
C THR A 69 -10.63 -0.60 11.69
N TRP A 70 -9.87 0.26 12.34
CA TRP A 70 -8.54 0.67 11.85
C TRP A 70 -7.60 -0.53 11.67
N ARG A 71 -7.70 -1.56 12.53
CA ARG A 71 -6.98 -2.85 12.35
C ARG A 71 -7.32 -3.52 11.02
N THR A 72 -8.59 -3.46 10.59
CA THR A 72 -8.99 -4.01 9.30
C THR A 72 -8.28 -3.26 8.16
N LEU A 73 -8.17 -1.94 8.22
CA LEU A 73 -7.45 -1.16 7.20
C LEU A 73 -5.95 -1.45 7.20
N LEU A 74 -5.32 -1.56 8.37
CA LEU A 74 -3.91 -1.95 8.46
C LEU A 74 -3.67 -3.33 7.82
N THR A 75 -4.54 -4.31 8.12
CA THR A 75 -4.43 -5.66 7.55
C THR A 75 -4.60 -5.66 6.02
N ILE A 76 -5.53 -4.85 5.49
CA ILE A 76 -5.71 -4.69 4.05
C ILE A 76 -4.47 -4.04 3.43
N ASP A 77 -3.92 -3.00 4.06
CA ASP A 77 -2.71 -2.32 3.61
C ASP A 77 -1.53 -3.29 3.47
N GLU A 78 -1.25 -4.07 4.51
CA GLU A 78 -0.22 -5.11 4.48
C GLU A 78 -0.43 -6.09 3.32
N GLN A 79 -1.63 -6.67 3.19
CA GLN A 79 -1.91 -7.67 2.14
C GLN A 79 -1.83 -7.12 0.72
N VAL A 80 -2.26 -5.87 0.52
CA VAL A 80 -2.30 -5.22 -0.78
C VAL A 80 -0.88 -4.92 -1.24
N PHE A 81 -0.05 -4.33 -0.38
CA PHE A 81 1.31 -3.95 -0.75
C PHE A 81 2.30 -5.11 -0.72
N GLU A 82 2.01 -6.18 0.03
CA GLU A 82 2.75 -7.45 -0.03
C GLU A 82 2.31 -8.35 -1.20
N ASN A 83 1.29 -7.96 -1.96
CA ASN A 83 0.81 -8.73 -3.10
C ASN A 83 1.96 -8.97 -4.10
N ARG A 84 2.30 -10.25 -4.31
CA ARG A 84 3.41 -10.65 -5.19
C ARG A 84 3.25 -10.13 -6.62
N GLY A 85 2.03 -10.10 -7.13
CA GLY A 85 1.74 -9.58 -8.48
C GLY A 85 1.99 -8.08 -8.57
N PHE A 86 1.53 -7.31 -7.59
CA PHE A 86 1.77 -5.87 -7.51
C PHE A 86 3.28 -5.57 -7.44
N ARG A 87 4.00 -6.24 -6.54
CA ARG A 87 5.45 -6.08 -6.37
C ARG A 87 6.26 -6.48 -7.61
N ALA A 88 5.80 -7.49 -8.35
CA ALA A 88 6.47 -7.93 -9.57
C ALA A 88 6.23 -6.98 -10.76
N ARG A 89 5.06 -6.30 -10.81
CA ARG A 89 4.72 -5.40 -11.90
C ARG A 89 5.23 -3.97 -11.71
N HIS A 90 5.43 -3.54 -10.47
CA HIS A 90 5.78 -2.15 -10.14
C HIS A 90 7.05 -2.12 -9.28
N ASN A 91 8.05 -1.35 -9.73
CA ASN A 91 9.31 -1.18 -9.01
C ASN A 91 9.12 -0.41 -7.69
N GLU A 92 10.16 -0.40 -6.84
CA GLU A 92 10.07 0.24 -5.52
C GLU A 92 9.78 1.74 -5.62
N ALA A 93 10.42 2.47 -6.54
CA ALA A 93 10.23 3.91 -6.70
C ALA A 93 8.77 4.30 -7.00
N VAL A 94 8.05 3.51 -7.80
CA VAL A 94 6.62 3.70 -8.08
C VAL A 94 5.77 3.25 -6.89
N ARG A 95 6.16 2.18 -6.19
CA ARG A 95 5.38 1.69 -5.03
C ARG A 95 5.51 2.62 -3.82
N SER A 96 6.65 3.26 -3.62
CA SER A 96 6.90 4.17 -2.50
C SER A 96 6.18 5.51 -2.63
N THR A 97 5.58 5.83 -3.77
CA THR A 97 4.78 7.06 -3.91
C THR A 97 3.41 6.96 -3.25
N PHE A 98 2.95 5.76 -2.93
CA PHE A 98 1.68 5.56 -2.25
C PHE A 98 1.88 5.65 -0.74
N VAL A 99 1.13 6.54 -0.09
CA VAL A 99 1.13 6.64 1.38
C VAL A 99 0.59 5.34 1.97
N ARG A 100 1.42 4.66 2.77
CA ARG A 100 1.07 3.46 3.52
C ARG A 100 0.38 3.84 4.82
N PHE A 101 -0.44 2.92 5.35
CA PHE A 101 -1.07 3.12 6.65
C PHE A 101 -0.05 3.39 7.76
N GLY A 102 1.00 2.56 7.85
CA GLY A 102 2.05 2.66 8.87
C GLY A 102 2.89 3.94 8.79
N ASP A 103 3.00 4.53 7.60
CA ASP A 103 3.78 5.75 7.37
C ASP A 103 2.93 7.03 7.51
N SER A 104 1.61 6.87 7.69
CA SER A 104 0.68 8.00 7.80
C SER A 104 0.50 8.47 9.25
N ARG A 105 -0.16 9.63 9.39
CA ARG A 105 -0.60 10.15 10.70
C ARG A 105 -1.63 9.24 11.40
N LEU A 106 -2.19 8.26 10.69
CA LEU A 106 -3.13 7.29 11.26
C LEU A 106 -2.44 6.13 11.99
N SER A 107 -1.12 6.03 11.94
CA SER A 107 -0.37 4.97 12.64
C SER A 107 -0.56 4.94 14.17
N GLY A 108 -0.96 6.07 14.78
CA GLY A 108 -1.21 6.18 16.22
C GLY A 108 -2.67 6.02 16.66
N VAL A 109 -3.61 5.71 15.76
CA VAL A 109 -5.03 5.52 16.13
C VAL A 109 -5.23 4.23 16.93
N ASP A 110 -6.27 4.19 17.77
CA ASP A 110 -6.71 2.94 18.38
C ASP A 110 -7.20 1.98 17.30
N LEU A 111 -6.51 0.86 17.14
CA LEU A 111 -6.76 -0.10 16.07
C LEU A 111 -8.11 -0.83 16.20
N ASP A 112 -8.69 -0.87 17.40
CA ASP A 112 -9.97 -1.55 17.66
C ASP A 112 -11.19 -0.65 17.46
N GLU A 113 -10.98 0.66 17.36
CA GLU A 113 -12.03 1.63 17.06
C GLU A 113 -12.53 1.48 15.60
N PRO A 114 -13.82 1.72 15.35
CA PRO A 114 -14.35 1.84 13.99
C PRO A 114 -13.63 2.93 13.20
N VAL A 115 -13.49 2.72 11.90
CA VAL A 115 -12.92 3.73 11.01
C VAL A 115 -13.83 4.96 10.96
N ASP A 116 -13.24 6.13 11.21
CA ASP A 116 -13.89 7.41 10.94
C ASP A 116 -13.72 7.79 9.47
N TRP A 117 -14.76 7.53 8.68
CA TRP A 117 -14.81 7.84 7.25
C TRP A 117 -15.00 9.32 6.92
N LYS A 118 -15.01 10.22 7.91
CA LYS A 118 -15.13 11.67 7.68
C LYS A 118 -13.79 12.40 7.72
N ARG A 119 -12.68 11.71 7.97
CA ARG A 119 -11.35 12.31 7.90
C ARG A 119 -11.03 12.85 6.50
N ASP A 120 -10.36 14.00 6.50
CA ASP A 120 -9.99 14.79 5.33
C ASP A 120 -8.55 15.31 5.45
N ASP A 121 -7.66 14.51 6.05
CA ASP A 121 -6.24 14.85 6.18
C ASP A 121 -5.54 14.84 4.79
N ASP A 122 -4.56 15.71 4.57
CA ASP A 122 -3.87 15.84 3.27
C ASP A 122 -3.10 14.56 2.85
N ASP A 123 -2.62 13.77 3.82
CA ASP A 123 -1.75 12.60 3.62
C ASP A 123 -2.45 11.28 4.02
N LEU A 124 -3.72 11.12 3.64
CA LEU A 124 -4.45 9.89 3.92
C LEU A 124 -3.86 8.68 3.17
N PRO A 125 -3.75 7.49 3.80
CA PRO A 125 -3.28 6.29 3.14
C PRO A 125 -4.11 5.93 1.91
N ALA A 126 -3.46 5.39 0.88
CA ALA A 126 -4.13 4.93 -0.34
C ALA A 126 -5.26 3.93 -0.02
N VAL A 127 -5.03 3.03 0.93
CA VAL A 127 -6.01 2.03 1.38
C VAL A 127 -7.22 2.69 2.06
N TYR A 128 -7.03 3.74 2.86
CA TYR A 128 -8.15 4.46 3.46
C TYR A 128 -9.04 5.07 2.37
N LEU A 129 -8.43 5.80 1.41
CA LEU A 129 -9.18 6.48 0.35
C LEU A 129 -9.95 5.50 -0.55
N LEU A 130 -9.30 4.40 -0.92
CA LEU A 130 -9.89 3.41 -1.83
C LEU A 130 -10.96 2.56 -1.14
N VAL A 131 -10.76 2.15 0.12
CA VAL A 131 -11.80 1.43 0.87
C VAL A 131 -12.97 2.37 1.22
N ARG A 132 -12.71 3.63 1.55
CA ARG A 132 -13.74 4.65 1.75
C ARG A 132 -14.65 4.78 0.52
N ALA A 133 -14.06 4.84 -0.67
CA ALA A 133 -14.82 4.89 -1.92
C ALA A 133 -15.71 3.65 -2.12
N LEU A 134 -15.20 2.45 -1.82
CA LEU A 134 -15.99 1.20 -1.89
C LEU A 134 -17.18 1.23 -0.91
N VAL A 135 -16.94 1.63 0.34
CA VAL A 135 -17.99 1.72 1.37
C VAL A 135 -19.08 2.73 0.98
N GLN A 136 -18.69 3.86 0.38
CA GLN A 136 -19.63 4.89 -0.06
C GLN A 136 -20.42 4.50 -1.31
N ALA A 137 -19.80 3.78 -2.26
CA ALA A 137 -20.48 3.23 -3.43
C ALA A 137 -21.56 2.23 -3.01
N ASP A 138 -21.22 1.29 -2.12
CA ASP A 138 -22.16 0.32 -1.56
C ASP A 138 -23.36 0.99 -0.85
N ALA A 139 -23.12 2.07 -0.11
CA ALA A 139 -24.19 2.81 0.58
C ALA A 139 -25.14 3.50 -0.40
N THR A 140 -24.62 3.97 -1.53
CA THR A 140 -25.40 4.62 -2.59
C THR A 140 -26.26 3.62 -3.34
N ASP A 141 -25.71 2.45 -3.69
CA ASP A 141 -26.46 1.38 -4.35
C ASP A 141 -27.65 0.91 -3.50
N MET A 142 -27.46 0.75 -2.19
CA MET A 142 -28.53 0.39 -1.25
C MET A 142 -29.63 1.45 -1.16
N ALA A 143 -29.30 2.74 -1.21
CA ALA A 143 -30.27 3.83 -1.15
C ALA A 143 -31.11 3.98 -2.43
N THR A 144 -30.64 3.40 -3.55
CA THR A 144 -31.34 3.47 -4.85
C THR A 144 -32.29 2.28 -5.07
N GLN A 145 -32.24 1.28 -4.17
CA GLN A 145 -33.01 0.04 -4.27
C GLN A 145 -34.22 0.00 -3.31
N ASP A 146 -34.44 1.06 -2.53
CA ASP A 146 -35.60 1.30 -1.65
C ASP A 146 -36.65 2.16 -2.38
#